data_AF-A0AAN5BUB8-F1
#
_entry.id   AF-A0AAN5BUB8-F1
#
_cell.length_a   1.000
_cell.length_b   1.000
_cell.length_c   1.000
_cell.angle_alpha   90.00
_cell.angle_beta   90.00
_cell.angle_gamma   90.00
#
_symmetry.space_group_name_H-M   'P 1'
#
loop_
_entity.id
_entity.type
_entity.pdbx_description
1 polymer ?
#
loop_
_entity_poly.entity_id
_entity_poly.type
_entity_poly.pdbx_seq_one_letter_code
_entity_poly.pdbx_strand_id
1 'polypeptide(L)'
;MRTPLPRTWSKQPSIRISQLPLCLSSRLSPKHHRYTSQNARELNQGPSPQSRTRNIHYAFDPVDNATAKQLSSPFSFLSPENIPLPVFQHANRLVPSSLGVPWPTSFPTTFQSKYWVEVEERTRAYTQELLALRPGKYQAKYIEAVIDGAVSLLVNAVPMGNLTRLKSLTKLYVFFFLSDGD
;
A
#
# COMPACT_ATOMS: atom_id res chain seq x y z
N MET A 1 -25.95 -61.00 -12.08
CA MET A 1 -25.06 -62.17 -12.13
C MET A 1 -23.62 -61.70 -12.36
N ARG A 2 -22.74 -62.10 -11.42
CA ARG A 2 -21.25 -62.19 -11.40
C ARG A 2 -20.36 -61.18 -12.17
N THR A 3 -19.57 -60.46 -11.36
CA THR A 3 -18.24 -59.88 -11.61
C THR A 3 -17.19 -60.93 -12.01
N PRO A 4 -16.01 -60.49 -12.50
CA PRO A 4 -14.85 -60.56 -11.61
C PRO A 4 -13.86 -59.37 -11.69
N LEU A 5 -13.28 -59.06 -10.53
CA LEU A 5 -12.04 -58.30 -10.32
C LEU A 5 -10.80 -59.10 -10.76
N PRO A 6 -9.66 -58.41 -10.96
CA PRO A 6 -8.43 -58.82 -10.28
C PRO A 6 -7.78 -57.62 -9.57
N ARG A 7 -7.58 -57.72 -8.25
CA ARG A 7 -6.30 -58.05 -7.58
C ARG A 7 -5.20 -56.99 -7.77
N THR A 8 -5.09 -56.20 -6.71
CA THR A 8 -3.91 -55.59 -6.05
C THR A 8 -2.54 -55.89 -6.64
N TRP A 9 -1.59 -54.95 -6.46
CA TRP A 9 -0.29 -55.20 -5.81
C TRP A 9 0.28 -53.89 -5.26
N SER A 10 0.46 -53.87 -3.95
CA SER A 10 1.20 -52.89 -3.16
C SER A 10 2.69 -53.16 -3.33
N LYS A 11 3.50 -52.11 -3.55
CA LYS A 11 4.94 -52.07 -3.23
C LYS A 11 5.39 -50.63 -2.94
N GLN A 12 5.38 -50.24 -1.67
CA GLN A 12 6.47 -49.44 -1.06
C GLN A 12 7.50 -50.46 -0.54
N PRO A 13 8.82 -50.22 -0.63
CA PRO A 13 9.51 -49.22 0.22
C PRO A 13 10.63 -48.47 -0.55
N SER A 14 11.23 -47.38 -0.09
CA SER A 14 12.28 -47.38 0.93
C SER A 14 12.86 -45.97 1.01
N ILE A 15 12.92 -45.43 2.23
CA ILE A 15 13.65 -44.21 2.57
C ILE A 15 15.14 -44.54 2.50
N ARG A 16 15.90 -43.84 1.66
CA ARG A 16 17.37 -43.85 1.71
C ARG A 16 17.88 -42.46 2.02
N ILE A 17 18.21 -42.27 3.29
CA ILE A 17 19.11 -41.24 3.79
C ILE A 17 20.49 -41.55 3.19
N SER A 18 21.12 -40.59 2.54
CA SER A 18 22.53 -40.68 2.18
C SER A 18 23.19 -39.33 2.45
N GLN A 19 24.17 -39.40 3.34
CA GLN A 19 24.94 -38.29 3.88
C GLN A 19 25.91 -37.72 2.84
N LEU A 20 26.18 -36.42 2.99
CA LEU A 20 27.16 -35.61 2.27
C LEU A 20 28.59 -36.16 2.36
N PRO A 21 29.45 -35.83 1.38
CA PRO A 21 30.83 -35.46 1.66
C PRO A 21 31.01 -33.94 1.57
N LEU A 22 31.64 -33.41 2.62
CA LEU A 22 32.22 -32.08 2.67
C LEU A 22 33.26 -31.90 1.55
N CYS A 23 33.19 -30.79 0.84
CA CYS A 23 34.38 -30.17 0.27
C CYS A 23 34.43 -28.70 0.72
N LEU A 24 35.55 -28.40 1.37
CA LEU A 24 35.92 -27.13 1.99
C LEU A 24 36.53 -26.19 0.94
N SER A 25 36.54 -24.89 1.26
CA SER A 25 37.23 -23.75 0.60
C SER A 25 36.44 -23.04 -0.51
N SER A 26 36.36 -21.70 -0.59
CA SER A 26 36.73 -20.61 0.32
C SER A 26 36.15 -19.29 -0.23
N ARG A 27 35.59 -18.47 0.68
CA ARG A 27 35.50 -16.99 0.69
C ARG A 27 35.06 -16.27 -0.60
N LEU A 28 33.80 -15.82 -0.60
CA LEU A 28 33.41 -14.46 -0.98
C LEU A 28 32.26 -14.03 -0.07
N SER A 29 32.54 -13.16 0.90
CA SER A 29 31.52 -12.60 1.81
C SER A 29 30.54 -11.73 1.01
N PRO A 30 29.23 -12.01 1.02
CA PRO A 30 28.26 -11.00 0.63
C PRO A 30 28.25 -9.95 1.73
N LYS A 31 28.62 -8.72 1.41
CA LYS A 31 28.39 -7.57 2.29
C LYS A 31 26.90 -7.49 2.55
N HIS A 32 26.44 -7.98 3.69
CA HIS A 32 25.13 -7.62 4.22
C HIS A 32 25.13 -6.11 4.44
N HIS A 33 24.52 -5.37 3.52
CA HIS A 33 23.99 -4.06 3.82
C HIS A 33 22.89 -4.26 4.86
N ARG A 34 23.28 -4.14 6.13
CA ARG A 34 22.36 -3.87 7.22
C ARG A 34 21.66 -2.56 6.88
N TYR A 35 20.42 -2.66 6.41
CA TYR A 35 19.53 -1.52 6.42
C TYR A 35 19.22 -1.25 7.90
N THR A 36 19.97 -0.32 8.48
CA THR A 36 19.70 0.18 9.82
C THR A 36 18.38 0.93 9.75
N SER A 37 17.28 0.26 10.08
CA SER A 37 16.04 0.91 10.46
C SER A 37 16.33 1.70 11.74
N GLN A 38 16.72 2.96 11.58
CA GLN A 38 16.73 3.91 12.68
C GLN A 38 15.28 4.32 12.94
N ASN A 39 14.61 3.51 13.77
CA ASN A 39 13.57 4.03 14.65
C ASN A 39 14.22 5.07 15.56
N ALA A 40 14.15 6.34 15.18
CA ALA A 40 14.33 7.42 16.12
C ALA A 40 13.09 7.43 17.02
N ARG A 41 13.29 6.96 18.26
CA ARG A 41 12.38 7.14 19.39
C ARG A 41 12.05 8.62 19.54
N GLU A 42 10.84 9.03 19.16
CA GLU A 42 10.16 10.10 19.89
C GLU A 42 9.56 9.46 21.14
N LEU A 43 10.21 9.72 22.27
CA LEU A 43 9.79 9.28 23.59
C LEU A 43 8.74 10.28 24.11
N ASN A 44 7.58 9.76 24.49
CA ASN A 44 6.58 10.37 25.38
C ASN A 44 5.77 11.57 24.87
N GLN A 45 4.89 11.33 23.91
CA GLN A 45 3.52 11.87 23.96
C GLN A 45 2.58 10.75 23.47
N GLY A 46 1.54 10.40 24.22
CA GLY A 46 0.51 9.50 23.70
C GLY A 46 -0.04 10.03 22.38
N PRO A 47 -0.40 9.19 21.40
CA PRO A 47 -0.74 9.67 20.07
C PRO A 47 -1.94 10.61 20.15
N SER A 48 -1.69 11.90 19.95
CA SER A 48 -2.74 12.82 19.54
C SER A 48 -3.39 12.22 18.28
N PRO A 49 -4.73 12.13 18.20
CA PRO A 49 -5.43 11.57 17.03
C PRO A 49 -5.17 12.33 15.71
N GLN A 50 -4.37 13.40 15.71
CA GLN A 50 -4.40 14.44 14.69
C GLN A 50 -3.35 14.34 13.58
N SER A 51 -2.43 13.36 13.60
CA SER A 51 -1.32 13.29 12.61
C SER A 51 -1.00 11.87 12.13
N ARG A 52 -2.00 10.99 11.99
CA ARG A 52 -1.75 9.67 11.40
C ARG A 52 -1.79 9.75 9.87
N THR A 53 -0.64 9.83 9.24
CA THR A 53 -0.52 9.62 7.78
C THR A 53 -0.52 8.12 7.49
N ARG A 54 -1.05 7.75 6.33
CA ARG A 54 -0.99 6.39 5.79
C ARG A 54 0.42 6.16 5.25
N ASN A 55 0.98 4.99 5.58
CA ASN A 55 2.33 4.63 5.19
C ASN A 55 2.47 4.55 3.66
N ILE A 56 3.63 4.99 3.17
CA ILE A 56 4.01 4.87 1.76
C ILE A 56 4.90 3.65 1.64
N HIS A 57 4.45 2.63 0.90
CA HIS A 57 5.16 1.37 0.73
C HIS A 57 5.97 1.29 -0.58
N TYR A 58 5.61 2.13 -1.55
CA TYR A 58 6.17 2.11 -2.89
C TYR A 58 6.46 3.53 -3.35
N ALA A 59 7.56 3.68 -4.10
CA ALA A 59 7.98 4.91 -4.72
C ALA A 59 8.46 4.54 -6.13
N PHE A 60 7.71 4.94 -7.14
CA PHE A 60 8.04 4.70 -8.54
C PHE A 60 8.63 5.98 -9.13
N ASP A 61 9.82 5.87 -9.71
CA ASP A 61 10.42 6.97 -10.46
C ASP A 61 10.29 6.70 -11.97
N PRO A 62 9.36 7.37 -12.68
CA PRO A 62 9.16 7.15 -14.10
C PRO A 62 10.31 7.70 -14.96
N VAL A 63 11.14 8.58 -14.41
CA VAL A 63 12.20 9.25 -15.15
C VAL A 63 13.44 9.26 -14.28
N ASP A 64 14.56 8.72 -14.77
CA ASP A 64 15.85 8.69 -14.07
C ASP A 64 16.46 10.10 -13.99
N ASN A 65 15.77 11.00 -13.28
CA ASN A 65 16.10 12.40 -13.16
C ASN A 65 17.12 12.55 -12.05
N ALA A 66 18.36 12.20 -12.36
CA ALA A 66 19.52 12.58 -11.57
C ALA A 66 19.56 14.11 -11.43
N THR A 67 18.92 14.63 -10.37
CA THR A 67 19.15 15.95 -9.78
C THR A 67 19.14 17.10 -10.79
N ALA A 68 18.07 17.24 -11.58
CA ALA A 68 17.82 18.53 -12.21
C ALA A 68 17.54 19.54 -11.08
N LYS A 69 18.55 20.33 -10.71
CA LYS A 69 18.40 21.45 -9.76
C LYS A 69 17.29 22.35 -10.28
N GLN A 70 16.14 22.32 -9.60
CA GLN A 70 14.98 23.09 -10.00
C GLN A 70 15.29 24.57 -9.78
N LEU A 71 15.69 25.26 -10.86
CA LEU A 71 15.89 26.71 -10.88
C LEU A 71 14.51 27.37 -10.78
N SER A 72 14.11 27.73 -9.56
CA SER A 72 12.86 28.41 -9.19
C SER A 72 11.58 27.60 -9.44
N SER A 73 10.71 27.51 -8.41
CA SER A 73 9.39 26.89 -8.55
C SER A 73 8.38 27.91 -9.06
N PRO A 74 7.71 27.69 -10.21
CA PRO A 74 6.63 28.56 -10.69
C PRO A 74 5.40 28.55 -9.76
N PHE A 75 5.37 27.66 -8.76
CA PHE A 75 4.25 27.49 -7.82
C PHE A 75 4.63 27.84 -6.37
N SER A 76 5.58 28.78 -6.17
CA SER A 76 5.99 29.24 -4.84
C SER A 76 4.84 29.86 -4.03
N PHE A 77 3.80 30.38 -4.69
CA PHE A 77 2.59 30.86 -4.00
C PHE A 77 1.78 29.73 -3.33
N LEU A 78 1.96 28.47 -3.75
CA LEU A 78 1.39 27.29 -3.10
C LEU A 78 2.26 26.77 -1.95
N SER A 79 3.37 27.45 -1.64
CA SER A 79 4.19 27.07 -0.51
C SER A 79 3.38 27.19 0.80
N PRO A 80 3.55 26.25 1.74
CA PRO A 80 2.72 26.17 2.94
C PRO A 80 2.75 27.44 3.80
N GLU A 81 3.86 28.17 3.77
CA GLU A 81 4.07 29.42 4.51
C GLU A 81 3.15 30.54 4.02
N ASN A 82 2.63 30.42 2.79
CA ASN A 82 1.80 31.42 2.13
C ASN A 82 0.29 31.15 2.27
N ILE A 83 -0.12 30.03 2.88
CA ILE A 83 -1.54 29.65 2.97
C ILE A 83 -2.05 29.77 4.42
N PRO A 84 -3.02 30.66 4.70
CA PRO A 84 -3.52 30.86 6.05
C PRO A 84 -4.31 29.64 6.57
N LEU A 85 -4.05 29.24 7.82
CA LEU A 85 -4.81 28.23 8.55
C LEU A 85 -6.18 28.81 9.00
N PRO A 86 -7.29 28.02 8.97
CA PRO A 86 -7.33 26.56 9.06
C PRO A 86 -7.95 25.89 7.81
N VAL A 87 -7.55 26.29 6.59
CA VAL A 87 -8.13 25.73 5.36
C VAL A 87 -7.97 24.20 5.25
N PHE A 88 -6.98 23.61 5.91
CA PHE A 88 -6.60 22.19 5.78
C PHE A 88 -7.01 21.29 6.95
N GLN A 89 -8.14 21.57 7.62
CA GLN A 89 -8.54 20.82 8.82
C GLN A 89 -8.67 19.29 8.61
N HIS A 90 -9.01 18.84 7.41
CA HIS A 90 -9.26 17.44 7.09
C HIS A 90 -8.04 16.65 6.58
N ALA A 91 -6.91 17.29 6.30
CA ALA A 91 -5.72 16.59 5.81
C ALA A 91 -4.44 16.91 6.57
N ASN A 92 -3.51 15.99 6.44
CA ASN A 92 -2.11 16.15 6.78
C ASN A 92 -1.37 16.67 5.55
N ARG A 93 -0.51 17.68 5.76
CA ARG A 93 0.42 18.15 4.75
C ARG A 93 1.57 17.15 4.61
N LEU A 94 1.96 16.87 3.38
CA LEU A 94 3.11 16.03 3.05
C LEU A 94 4.07 16.82 2.17
N VAL A 95 5.37 16.61 2.40
CA VAL A 95 6.46 17.13 1.56
C VAL A 95 7.14 15.91 0.93
N PRO A 96 6.80 15.53 -0.32
CA PRO A 96 7.25 14.27 -0.90
C PRO A 96 8.78 14.11 -0.96
N SER A 97 9.50 15.20 -1.23
CA SER A 97 10.96 15.22 -1.25
C SER A 97 11.58 14.90 0.11
N SER A 98 10.98 15.35 1.23
CA SER A 98 11.45 14.99 2.57
C SER A 98 11.12 13.55 2.96
N LEU A 99 10.22 12.91 2.24
CA LEU A 99 9.83 11.51 2.42
C LEU A 99 10.59 10.55 1.49
N GLY A 100 11.51 11.07 0.66
CA GLY A 100 12.24 10.27 -0.32
C GLY A 100 11.36 9.74 -1.46
N VAL A 101 10.20 10.36 -1.72
CA VAL A 101 9.29 9.99 -2.80
C VAL A 101 9.64 10.78 -4.05
N PRO A 102 9.91 10.13 -5.20
CA PRO A 102 10.08 10.80 -6.48
C PRO A 102 8.87 11.68 -6.79
N TRP A 103 9.13 12.94 -7.14
CA TRP A 103 8.09 13.95 -7.29
C TRP A 103 8.24 14.70 -8.62
N PRO A 104 7.82 14.07 -9.74
CA PRO A 104 7.99 14.63 -11.10
C PRO A 104 6.97 15.76 -11.38
N THR A 105 6.87 16.73 -10.48
CA THR A 105 6.02 17.92 -10.58
C THR A 105 6.68 19.08 -9.85
N SER A 106 6.32 20.30 -10.22
CA SER A 106 6.75 21.54 -9.57
C SER A 106 5.92 21.94 -8.36
N PHE A 107 4.87 21.18 -8.02
CA PHE A 107 4.11 21.41 -6.79
C PHE A 107 4.98 21.14 -5.55
N PRO A 108 5.10 22.10 -4.61
CA PRO A 108 6.03 21.98 -3.49
C PRO A 108 5.56 20.98 -2.42
N THR A 109 4.25 20.76 -2.31
CA THR A 109 3.65 19.90 -1.28
C THR A 109 2.43 19.16 -1.83
N THR A 110 2.00 18.14 -1.08
CA THR A 110 0.74 17.44 -1.30
C THR A 110 0.01 17.24 0.03
N PHE A 111 -1.20 16.71 -0.01
CA PHE A 111 -2.02 16.48 1.17
C PHE A 111 -2.58 15.07 1.17
N GLN A 112 -2.81 14.53 2.36
CA GLN A 112 -3.47 13.25 2.56
C GLN A 112 -4.51 13.36 3.67
N SER A 113 -5.71 12.85 3.43
CA SER A 113 -6.79 12.85 4.41
C SER A 113 -6.37 12.20 5.73
N LYS A 114 -6.78 12.82 6.85
CA LYS A 114 -6.61 12.27 8.20
C LYS A 114 -7.47 11.03 8.46
N TYR A 115 -8.53 10.86 7.66
CA TYR A 115 -9.58 9.87 7.88
C TYR A 115 -9.32 8.52 7.21
N TRP A 116 -8.08 8.23 6.82
CA TRP A 116 -7.79 7.07 5.97
C TRP A 116 -8.16 5.75 6.66
N VAL A 117 -8.03 5.66 7.98
CA VAL A 117 -8.35 4.44 8.76
C VAL A 117 -9.85 4.16 8.70
N GLU A 118 -10.67 5.15 9.06
CA GLU A 118 -12.12 5.00 9.12
C GLU A 118 -12.73 4.81 7.72
N VAL A 119 -12.08 5.38 6.71
CA VAL A 119 -12.43 5.21 5.31
C VAL A 119 -12.09 3.79 4.84
N GLU A 120 -10.90 3.28 5.16
CA GLU A 120 -10.49 1.92 4.79
C GLU A 120 -11.38 0.87 5.44
N GLU A 121 -11.64 0.99 6.75
CA GLU A 121 -12.55 0.09 7.48
C GLU A 121 -13.95 0.06 6.86
N ARG A 122 -14.52 1.24 6.55
CA ARG A 122 -15.86 1.30 5.95
C ARG A 122 -15.88 0.74 4.53
N THR A 123 -14.80 0.96 3.78
CA THR A 123 -14.66 0.47 2.40
C THR A 123 -14.56 -1.05 2.40
N ARG A 124 -13.77 -1.63 3.30
CA ARG A 124 -13.67 -3.08 3.49
C ARG A 124 -15.01 -3.71 3.86
N ALA A 125 -15.72 -3.16 4.85
CA ALA A 125 -17.04 -3.64 5.24
C ALA A 125 -18.05 -3.60 4.07
N TYR A 126 -18.10 -2.50 3.34
CA TYR A 126 -18.96 -2.38 2.16
C TYR A 126 -18.60 -3.37 1.05
N THR A 127 -17.31 -3.58 0.80
CA THR A 127 -16.86 -4.54 -0.21
C THR A 127 -17.28 -5.96 0.15
N GLN A 128 -17.19 -6.33 1.44
CA GLN A 128 -17.70 -7.60 1.94
C GLN A 128 -19.22 -7.73 1.78
N GLU A 129 -19.99 -6.69 2.08
CA GLU A 129 -21.45 -6.64 1.85
C GLU A 129 -21.78 -6.88 0.36
N LEU A 130 -21.05 -6.24 -0.56
CA LEU A 130 -21.23 -6.42 -2.01
C LEU A 130 -20.91 -7.85 -2.47
N LEU A 131 -19.82 -8.43 -1.97
CA LEU A 131 -19.39 -9.78 -2.37
C LEU A 131 -20.32 -10.87 -1.85
N ALA A 132 -20.98 -10.65 -0.71
CA ALA A 132 -22.02 -11.55 -0.22
C ALA A 132 -23.20 -11.67 -1.20
N LEU A 133 -23.48 -10.63 -1.98
CA LEU A 133 -24.51 -10.64 -3.03
C LEU A 133 -24.03 -11.30 -4.33
N ARG A 134 -22.71 -11.48 -4.51
CA ARG A 134 -22.09 -12.02 -5.73
C ARG A 134 -20.95 -13.00 -5.38
N PRO A 135 -21.25 -14.12 -4.70
CA PRO A 135 -20.23 -15.04 -4.21
C PRO A 135 -19.42 -15.66 -5.36
N GLY A 136 -18.11 -15.82 -5.15
CA GLY A 136 -17.23 -16.57 -6.05
C GLY A 136 -16.73 -15.83 -7.29
N LYS A 137 -17.08 -14.56 -7.48
CA LYS A 137 -16.72 -13.81 -8.70
C LYS A 137 -15.25 -13.35 -8.75
N TYR A 138 -14.66 -13.01 -7.62
CA TYR A 138 -13.34 -12.38 -7.55
C TYR A 138 -12.41 -13.08 -6.57
N GLN A 139 -11.11 -13.09 -6.89
CA GLN A 139 -10.08 -13.60 -5.98
C GLN A 139 -9.81 -12.61 -4.84
N ALA A 140 -9.50 -13.12 -3.63
CA ALA A 140 -9.24 -12.29 -2.45
C ALA A 140 -8.14 -11.23 -2.68
N LYS A 141 -7.07 -11.58 -3.39
CA LYS A 141 -5.96 -10.64 -3.71
C LYS A 141 -6.44 -9.46 -4.56
N TYR A 142 -7.35 -9.71 -5.51
CA TYR A 142 -7.92 -8.65 -6.33
C TYR A 142 -8.80 -7.72 -5.49
N ILE A 143 -9.59 -8.27 -4.58
CA ILE A 143 -10.43 -7.48 -3.66
C ILE A 143 -9.60 -6.57 -2.77
N GLU A 144 -8.51 -7.07 -2.18
CA GLU A 144 -7.60 -6.23 -1.39
C GLU A 144 -6.97 -5.12 -2.24
N ALA A 145 -6.60 -5.40 -3.50
CA ALA A 145 -6.08 -4.39 -4.42
C ALA A 145 -7.14 -3.32 -4.78
N VAL A 146 -8.40 -3.71 -4.96
CA VAL A 146 -9.52 -2.78 -5.20
C VAL A 146 -9.76 -1.87 -3.99
N ILE A 147 -9.78 -2.44 -2.79
CA ILE A 147 -9.93 -1.67 -1.55
C ILE A 147 -8.73 -0.71 -1.39
N ASP A 148 -7.52 -1.22 -1.50
CA ASP A 148 -6.30 -0.42 -1.38
C ASP A 148 -6.29 0.73 -2.39
N GLY A 149 -6.56 0.42 -3.67
CA GLY A 149 -6.61 1.40 -4.76
C GLY A 149 -7.67 2.47 -4.54
N ALA A 150 -8.90 2.11 -4.18
CA ALA A 150 -9.99 3.07 -3.97
C ALA A 150 -9.70 4.02 -2.80
N VAL A 151 -9.20 3.48 -1.69
CA VAL A 151 -8.82 4.28 -0.52
C VAL A 151 -7.61 5.15 -0.86
N SER A 152 -6.55 4.57 -1.44
CA SER A 152 -5.32 5.27 -1.81
C SER A 152 -5.58 6.43 -2.76
N LEU A 153 -6.44 6.22 -3.76
CA LEU A 153 -6.83 7.27 -4.69
C LEU A 153 -7.50 8.42 -3.93
N LEU A 154 -8.55 8.15 -3.17
CA LEU A 154 -9.39 9.22 -2.63
C LEU A 154 -8.76 9.95 -1.46
N VAL A 155 -8.00 9.28 -0.60
CA VAL A 155 -7.33 9.96 0.52
C VAL A 155 -6.24 10.93 0.04
N ASN A 156 -5.70 10.74 -1.18
CA ASN A 156 -4.68 11.62 -1.75
C ASN A 156 -5.23 12.60 -2.81
N ALA A 157 -6.28 12.23 -3.57
CA ALA A 157 -6.86 13.08 -4.61
C ALA A 157 -7.90 14.07 -4.09
N VAL A 158 -8.66 13.69 -3.04
CA VAL A 158 -9.65 14.56 -2.38
C VAL A 158 -9.38 14.69 -0.87
N PRO A 159 -8.16 15.07 -0.47
CA PRO A 159 -7.70 15.02 0.92
C PRO A 159 -8.48 15.97 1.85
N MET A 160 -9.11 16.99 1.28
CA MET A 160 -9.98 17.96 1.98
C MET A 160 -11.41 17.45 2.23
N GLY A 161 -11.77 16.30 1.70
CA GLY A 161 -13.08 15.70 1.93
C GLY A 161 -13.29 15.42 3.41
N ASN A 162 -14.44 15.83 3.95
CA ASN A 162 -14.84 15.37 5.28
C ASN A 162 -15.09 13.85 5.26
N LEU A 163 -15.10 13.26 6.46
CA LEU A 163 -15.22 11.82 6.66
C LEU A 163 -16.41 11.19 5.92
N THR A 164 -17.59 11.83 5.99
CA THR A 164 -18.81 11.32 5.35
C THR A 164 -18.66 11.26 3.84
N ARG A 165 -18.13 12.31 3.22
CA ARG A 165 -17.92 12.37 1.77
C ARG A 165 -16.91 11.33 1.31
N LEU A 166 -15.80 11.17 2.04
CA LEU A 166 -14.80 10.16 1.71
C LEU A 166 -15.35 8.74 1.80
N LYS A 167 -16.12 8.42 2.84
CA LYS A 167 -16.80 7.11 2.97
C LYS A 167 -17.77 6.84 1.82
N SER A 168 -18.49 7.85 1.33
CA SER A 168 -19.38 7.68 0.18
C SER A 168 -18.60 7.50 -1.12
N LEU A 169 -17.56 8.30 -1.34
CA LEU A 169 -16.75 8.24 -2.55
C LEU A 169 -15.99 6.91 -2.65
N THR A 170 -15.42 6.38 -1.57
CA THR A 170 -14.69 5.10 -1.67
C THR A 170 -15.59 3.93 -2.00
N LYS A 171 -16.82 3.92 -1.48
CA LYS A 171 -17.83 2.93 -1.90
C LYS A 171 -18.12 3.01 -3.39
N LEU A 172 -18.30 4.22 -3.92
CA LEU A 172 -18.52 4.45 -5.34
C LEU A 172 -17.35 3.92 -6.18
N TYR A 173 -16.11 4.20 -5.78
CA TYR A 173 -14.92 3.74 -6.51
C TYR A 173 -14.70 2.24 -6.41
N VAL A 174 -15.00 1.61 -5.27
CA VAL A 174 -15.05 0.13 -5.19
C VAL A 174 -16.05 -0.41 -6.20
N PHE A 175 -17.26 0.15 -6.25
CA PHE A 175 -18.27 -0.28 -7.21
C PHE A 175 -17.79 -0.12 -8.66
N PHE A 176 -17.18 1.02 -9.00
CA PHE A 176 -16.61 1.24 -10.33
C PHE A 176 -15.50 0.25 -10.66
N PHE A 177 -14.52 0.04 -9.79
CA PHE A 177 -13.43 -0.90 -10.06
C PHE A 177 -13.91 -2.34 -10.21
N LEU A 178 -14.89 -2.76 -9.43
CA LEU A 178 -15.49 -4.10 -9.59
C LEU A 178 -16.32 -4.22 -10.88
N SER A 179 -16.86 -3.11 -11.39
CA SER A 179 -17.71 -3.12 -12.60
C SER A 179 -16.92 -2.93 -13.90
N ASP A 180 -15.74 -2.31 -13.85
CA ASP A 180 -14.86 -2.07 -15.01
C ASP A 180 -14.02 -3.30 -15.39
N GLY A 181 -13.82 -4.22 -14.44
CA GLY A 181 -13.12 -5.50 -14.66
C GLY A 181 -14.00 -6.63 -15.21
N ASP A 182 -15.23 -6.32 -15.63
CA ASP A 182 -16.16 -7.23 -16.32
C ASP A 182 -16.13 -6.99 -17.83
#